data_AF-A0A511T4W7-F1
#
_entry.id   AF-A0A511T4W7-F1
#
_cell.length_a   1.000
_cell.length_b   1.000
_cell.length_c   1.000
_cell.angle_alpha   90.00
_cell.angle_beta   90.00
_cell.angle_gamma   90.00
#
_symmetry.space_group_name_H-M   'P 1'
#
loop_
_entity.id
_entity.type
_entity.pdbx_description
1 polymer ?
#
loop_
_entity_poly.entity_id
_entity_poly.type
_entity_poly.pdbx_seq_one_letter_code
_entity_poly.pdbx_strand_id
1 'polypeptide(L)'
;MGYSIQRPSELFESVRYNTKTTPDLRVAMQKKVKELVARIEDREGRMRRIRAEYQIDSERLAALVIQFQNKKSDFVSYQNQGGSPSEAIVPAGVIANLIKEGEMIDSERGQIRKLELVLRNLPDSELYNHPETGEVLSRQPLHQLTDDELEYLGF
;
A
#
# COMPACT_ATOMS: atom_id res chain seq x y z
N MET A 1 -16.95 43.47 12.92
CA MET A 1 -16.86 42.89 14.28
C MET A 1 -16.14 41.56 14.17
N GLY A 2 -14.89 41.49 14.61
CA GLY A 2 -14.15 40.24 14.67
C GLY A 2 -14.33 39.62 16.06
N TYR A 3 -14.86 38.41 16.13
CA TYR A 3 -14.88 37.66 17.37
C TYR A 3 -13.46 37.14 17.65
N SER A 4 -12.82 37.61 18.71
CA SER A 4 -11.57 37.03 19.18
C SER A 4 -11.90 35.81 20.05
N ILE A 5 -11.46 34.64 19.60
CA ILE A 5 -11.58 33.40 20.36
C ILE A 5 -10.53 33.44 21.46
N GLN A 6 -10.96 33.58 22.71
CA GLN A 6 -10.08 33.79 23.85
C GLN A 6 -9.33 32.51 24.28
N ARG A 7 -9.80 31.33 23.87
CA ARG A 7 -9.19 30.03 24.19
C ARG A 7 -9.37 29.03 23.04
N PRO A 8 -8.55 29.11 21.98
CA PRO A 8 -8.63 28.17 20.86
C PRO A 8 -8.41 26.71 21.31
N SER A 9 -7.71 26.47 22.42
CA SER A 9 -7.47 25.14 22.98
C SER A 9 -8.75 24.41 23.43
N GLU A 10 -9.75 25.12 23.97
CA GLU A 10 -11.00 24.51 24.46
C GLU A 10 -11.91 24.03 23.31
N LEU A 11 -11.75 24.58 22.10
CA LEU A 11 -12.44 24.09 20.89
C LEU A 11 -11.95 22.70 20.46
N PHE A 12 -10.73 22.33 20.83
CA PHE A 12 -10.09 21.05 20.46
C PHE A 12 -10.04 20.04 21.62
N GLU A 13 -10.38 20.43 22.86
CA GLU A 13 -10.42 19.54 24.02
C GLU A 13 -11.43 18.39 23.89
N SER A 14 -12.49 18.58 23.10
CA SER A 14 -13.55 17.59 22.89
C SER A 14 -13.34 16.70 21.65
N VAL A 15 -12.39 17.03 20.77
CA VAL A 15 -12.13 16.27 19.55
C VAL A 15 -10.79 15.56 19.70
N ARG A 16 -10.81 14.39 20.34
CA ARG A 16 -9.67 13.45 20.33
C ARG A 16 -9.52 12.80 18.94
N TYR A 17 -9.38 13.62 17.89
CA TYR A 17 -9.43 13.18 16.50
C TYR A 17 -8.36 12.13 16.19
N ASN A 18 -7.18 12.30 16.80
CA ASN A 18 -6.00 11.46 16.65
C ASN A 18 -5.97 10.25 17.57
N THR A 19 -6.92 10.13 18.51
CA THR A 19 -6.96 9.02 19.46
C THR A 19 -7.98 8.00 19.00
N LYS A 20 -7.53 6.81 18.63
CA LYS A 20 -8.39 5.71 18.16
C LYS A 20 -8.34 4.54 19.13
N THR A 21 -9.45 3.83 19.24
CA THR A 21 -9.50 2.58 20.04
C THR A 21 -8.95 1.41 19.23
N THR A 22 -8.53 0.32 19.90
CA THR A 22 -8.10 -0.91 19.20
C THR A 22 -9.17 -1.42 18.20
N PRO A 23 -10.49 -1.46 18.52
CA PRO A 23 -11.53 -1.84 17.57
C PRO A 23 -11.57 -0.94 16.31
N ASP A 24 -11.51 0.38 16.47
CA ASP A 24 -11.56 1.32 15.34
C ASP A 24 -10.36 1.14 14.42
N LEU A 25 -9.17 1.02 15.02
CA LEU A 25 -7.93 0.72 14.30
C LEU A 25 -8.03 -0.59 13.53
N ARG A 26 -8.56 -1.64 14.17
CA ARG A 26 -8.71 -2.95 13.53
C ARG A 26 -9.59 -2.87 12.29
N VAL A 27 -10.72 -2.17 12.38
CA VAL A 27 -11.63 -1.98 11.24
C VAL A 27 -10.95 -1.20 10.12
N ALA A 28 -10.28 -0.08 10.43
CA ALA A 28 -9.61 0.75 9.43
C ALA A 28 -8.44 0.02 8.76
N MET A 29 -7.61 -0.69 9.53
CA MET A 29 -6.50 -1.48 9.00
C MET A 29 -7.00 -2.65 8.14
N GLN A 30 -8.06 -3.36 8.56
CA GLN A 30 -8.66 -4.42 7.73
C GLN A 30 -9.24 -3.88 6.43
N LYS A 31 -9.87 -2.70 6.47
CA LYS A 31 -10.35 -2.01 5.26
C LYS A 31 -9.16 -1.67 4.35
N LYS A 32 -8.07 -1.12 4.90
CA LYS A 32 -6.88 -0.78 4.14
C LYS A 32 -6.24 -2.00 3.47
N VAL A 33 -6.15 -3.12 4.18
CA VAL A 33 -5.65 -4.39 3.61
C VAL A 33 -6.51 -4.81 2.42
N LYS A 34 -7.84 -4.78 2.54
CA LYS A 34 -8.75 -5.10 1.42
C LYS A 34 -8.56 -4.17 0.22
N GLU A 35 -8.37 -2.88 0.46
CA GLU A 35 -8.09 -1.91 -0.60
C GLU A 35 -6.76 -2.21 -1.32
N LEU A 36 -5.71 -2.54 -0.57
CA LEU A 36 -4.41 -2.91 -1.17
C LEU A 36 -4.51 -4.21 -1.96
N VAL A 37 -5.23 -5.22 -1.46
CA VAL A 37 -5.46 -6.47 -2.19
C VAL A 37 -6.20 -6.21 -3.50
N ALA A 38 -7.27 -5.42 -3.48
CA ALA A 38 -8.01 -5.07 -4.70
C ALA A 38 -7.13 -4.33 -5.71
N ARG A 39 -6.28 -3.39 -5.26
CA ARG A 39 -5.31 -2.69 -6.14
C ARG A 39 -4.30 -3.66 -6.75
N ILE A 40 -3.78 -4.61 -5.99
CA ILE A 40 -2.87 -5.64 -6.51
C ILE A 40 -3.58 -6.47 -7.58
N GLU A 41 -4.81 -6.92 -7.34
CA GLU A 41 -5.60 -7.69 -8.31
C GLU A 41 -5.82 -6.90 -9.61
N ASP A 42 -6.15 -5.61 -9.51
CA ASP A 42 -6.29 -4.73 -10.67
C ASP A 42 -4.98 -4.58 -11.45
N ARG A 43 -3.85 -4.41 -10.76
CA ARG A 43 -2.50 -4.36 -11.38
C ARG A 43 -2.16 -5.66 -12.07
N GLU A 44 -2.34 -6.79 -11.39
CA GLU A 44 -2.12 -8.12 -11.98
C GLU A 44 -3.00 -8.34 -13.21
N GLY A 45 -4.27 -7.92 -13.16
CA GLY A 45 -5.20 -7.97 -14.28
C GLY A 45 -4.75 -7.11 -15.46
N ARG A 46 -4.20 -5.91 -15.21
CA ARG A 46 -3.59 -5.07 -16.27
C ARG A 46 -2.34 -5.72 -16.86
N MET A 47 -1.46 -6.29 -16.03
CA MET A 47 -0.27 -7.00 -16.50
C MET A 47 -0.62 -8.22 -17.36
N ARG A 48 -1.62 -9.02 -16.96
CA ARG A 48 -2.10 -10.17 -17.74
C ARG A 48 -2.64 -9.75 -19.10
N ARG A 49 -3.41 -8.65 -19.16
CA ARG A 49 -3.91 -8.09 -20.43
C ARG A 49 -2.76 -7.68 -21.37
N ILE A 50 -1.78 -6.95 -20.85
CA ILE A 50 -0.60 -6.55 -21.63
C ILE A 50 0.19 -7.77 -22.11
N ARG A 51 0.39 -8.77 -21.24
CA ARG A 51 1.08 -10.01 -21.63
C ARG A 51 0.34 -10.77 -22.73
N ALA A 52 -1.00 -10.83 -22.67
CA ALA A 52 -1.81 -11.47 -23.69
C ALA A 52 -1.77 -10.70 -25.02
N GLU A 53 -1.87 -9.37 -24.99
CA GLU A 53 -1.82 -8.51 -26.17
C GLU A 53 -0.50 -8.66 -26.96
N TYR A 54 0.62 -8.73 -26.24
CA TYR A 54 1.95 -8.84 -26.85
C TYR A 54 2.50 -10.27 -26.93
N GLN A 55 1.70 -11.28 -26.58
CA GLN A 55 2.11 -12.69 -26.53
C GLN A 55 3.43 -12.88 -25.78
N ILE A 56 3.50 -12.30 -24.57
CA ILE A 56 4.68 -12.34 -23.71
C ILE A 56 4.53 -13.48 -22.72
N ASP A 57 5.18 -14.60 -23.04
CA ASP A 57 5.35 -15.72 -22.12
C ASP A 57 6.39 -15.41 -21.04
N SER A 58 6.38 -16.20 -19.96
CA SER A 58 7.27 -16.03 -18.80
C SER A 58 8.76 -15.99 -19.18
N GLU A 59 9.18 -16.90 -20.06
CA GLU A 59 10.56 -17.00 -20.55
C GLU A 59 10.93 -15.80 -21.42
N ARG A 60 10.00 -15.37 -22.27
CA ARG A 60 10.16 -14.19 -23.14
C ARG A 60 10.27 -12.91 -22.31
N LEU A 61 9.48 -12.77 -21.25
CA LEU A 61 9.57 -11.65 -20.33
C LEU A 61 10.95 -11.59 -19.66
N ALA A 62 11.45 -12.72 -19.17
CA ALA A 62 12.77 -12.77 -18.53
C ALA A 62 13.88 -12.33 -19.49
N ALA A 63 13.86 -12.82 -20.74
CA ALA A 63 14.80 -12.41 -21.78
C ALA A 63 14.71 -10.91 -22.08
N LEU A 64 13.49 -10.37 -22.21
CA LEU A 64 13.24 -8.95 -22.47
C LEU A 64 13.71 -8.05 -21.31
N VAL A 65 13.52 -8.48 -20.06
CA VAL A 65 13.97 -7.74 -18.87
C VAL A 65 15.50 -7.73 -18.79
N ILE A 66 16.17 -8.86 -19.02
CA ILE A 66 17.65 -8.94 -19.04
C ILE A 66 18.21 -8.01 -20.12
N GLN A 67 17.61 -8.01 -21.31
CA GLN A 67 18.02 -7.11 -22.40
C GLN A 67 17.76 -5.64 -22.06
N PHE A 68 16.65 -5.32 -21.40
CA PHE A 68 16.31 -3.97 -20.95
C PHE A 68 17.29 -3.44 -19.89
N GLN A 69 17.68 -4.29 -18.93
CA GLN A 69 18.64 -3.92 -17.87
C GLN A 69 20.07 -3.76 -18.40
N ASN A 70 20.47 -4.56 -19.40
CA ASN A 70 21.82 -4.52 -19.96
C ASN A 70 22.05 -3.33 -20.92
N LYS A 71 20.99 -2.73 -21.47
CA LYS A 71 21.09 -1.60 -22.40
C LYS A 71 20.67 -0.30 -21.72
N LYS A 72 21.66 0.39 -21.13
CA LYS A 72 21.53 1.82 -20.81
C LYS A 72 21.13 2.56 -22.10
N SER A 73 19.94 3.16 -22.08
CA SER A 73 19.52 4.28 -22.91
C SER A 73 19.95 4.22 -24.38
N ASP A 74 19.10 3.69 -25.26
CA ASP A 74 18.64 4.44 -26.43
C ASP A 74 17.57 3.63 -27.16
N PHE A 75 16.62 4.36 -27.73
CA PHE A 75 15.45 3.86 -28.45
C PHE A 75 15.87 2.81 -29.49
N VAL A 76 15.45 1.55 -29.34
CA VAL A 76 15.66 0.52 -30.37
C VAL A 76 14.31 0.00 -30.85
N SER A 77 13.96 0.31 -32.09
CA SER A 77 12.95 -0.43 -32.84
C SER A 77 13.50 -1.84 -33.12
N TYR A 78 12.76 -2.86 -32.73
CA TYR A 78 13.18 -4.25 -32.87
C TYR A 78 13.07 -4.72 -34.32
N GLN A 79 14.15 -4.57 -35.08
CA GLN A 79 14.35 -5.26 -36.35
C GLN A 79 15.85 -5.51 -36.51
N ASN A 80 16.32 -6.71 -36.16
CA ASN A 80 17.43 -7.44 -36.80
C ASN A 80 18.01 -8.51 -35.87
N GLN A 81 17.53 -9.76 -36.00
CA GLN A 81 18.36 -10.86 -36.49
C GLN A 81 17.53 -12.15 -36.57
N GLY A 82 17.16 -12.51 -37.80
CA GLY A 82 17.03 -13.92 -38.23
C GLY A 82 15.99 -14.80 -37.56
N GLY A 83 14.75 -14.74 -38.06
CA GLY A 83 13.97 -15.96 -38.34
C GLY A 83 12.91 -16.39 -37.33
N SER A 84 11.71 -15.79 -37.40
CA SER A 84 10.41 -16.47 -37.51
C SER A 84 9.29 -15.42 -37.67
N PRO A 85 8.23 -15.65 -38.48
CA PRO A 85 7.22 -14.63 -38.80
C PRO A 85 6.19 -14.37 -37.68
N SER A 86 6.50 -14.68 -36.42
CA SER A 86 5.56 -14.65 -35.29
C SER A 86 6.00 -13.77 -34.11
N GLU A 87 7.13 -13.06 -34.19
CA GLU A 87 7.56 -12.23 -33.07
C GLU A 87 6.81 -10.91 -33.04
N ALA A 88 5.75 -10.84 -32.22
CA ALA A 88 5.11 -9.58 -31.86
C ALA A 88 6.17 -8.62 -31.32
N ILE A 89 6.40 -7.50 -32.01
CA ILE A 89 7.34 -6.46 -31.59
C ILE A 89 6.83 -5.85 -30.29
N VAL A 90 7.57 -6.03 -29.19
CA VAL A 90 7.22 -5.48 -27.88
C VAL A 90 7.95 -4.15 -27.68
N PRO A 91 7.25 -3.01 -27.55
CA PRO A 91 7.91 -1.73 -27.30
C PRO A 91 8.62 -1.71 -25.94
N ALA A 92 9.78 -1.05 -25.86
CA ALA A 92 10.52 -0.90 -24.60
C ALA A 92 9.71 -0.25 -23.47
N GLY A 93 8.79 0.66 -23.80
CA GLY A 93 7.88 1.29 -22.83
C GLY A 93 6.90 0.30 -22.19
N VAL A 94 6.51 -0.76 -22.90
CA VAL A 94 5.65 -1.81 -22.35
C VAL A 94 6.40 -2.65 -21.32
N ILE A 95 7.67 -2.98 -21.60
CA ILE A 95 8.54 -3.70 -20.66
C ILE A 95 8.79 -2.86 -19.40
N ALA A 96 9.11 -1.57 -19.57
CA ALA A 96 9.28 -0.65 -18.45
C ALA A 96 8.01 -0.56 -17.58
N ASN A 97 6.83 -0.52 -18.20
CA ASN A 97 5.56 -0.52 -17.47
C ASN A 97 5.35 -1.82 -16.69
N LEU A 98 5.62 -2.99 -17.30
CA LEU A 98 5.50 -4.29 -16.62
C LEU A 98 6.43 -4.41 -15.41
N ILE A 99 7.68 -3.92 -15.53
CA ILE A 99 8.63 -3.89 -14.41
C ILE A 99 8.10 -3.00 -13.29
N LYS A 100 7.69 -1.77 -13.63
CA LYS A 100 7.19 -0.79 -12.65
C LYS A 100 5.93 -1.30 -11.93
N GLU A 101 5.01 -1.94 -12.65
CA GLU A 101 3.84 -2.57 -12.06
C GLU A 101 4.21 -3.71 -11.11
N GLY A 102 5.22 -4.53 -11.46
CA GLY A 102 5.75 -5.56 -10.57
C GLY A 102 6.33 -4.99 -9.27
N GLU A 103 7.17 -3.95 -9.37
CA GLU A 103 7.73 -3.26 -8.20
C GLU A 103 6.65 -2.65 -7.30
N MET A 104 5.61 -2.07 -7.90
CA MET A 104 4.46 -1.54 -7.15
C MET A 104 3.71 -2.65 -6.42
N ILE A 105 3.47 -3.79 -7.07
CA ILE A 105 2.83 -4.96 -6.43
C ILE A 105 3.66 -5.46 -5.25
N ASP A 106 4.97 -5.57 -5.41
CA ASP A 106 5.85 -6.05 -4.33
C ASP A 106 5.89 -5.09 -3.14
N SER A 107 5.88 -3.78 -3.40
CA SER A 107 5.75 -2.76 -2.36
C SER A 107 4.40 -2.85 -1.62
N GLU A 108 3.29 -2.98 -2.35
CA GLU A 108 1.94 -3.13 -1.78
C GLU A 108 1.82 -4.42 -0.95
N ARG A 109 2.39 -5.54 -1.42
CA ARG A 109 2.47 -6.80 -0.65
C ARG A 109 3.30 -6.64 0.62
N GLY A 110 4.40 -5.89 0.56
CA GLY A 110 5.21 -5.55 1.72
C GLY A 110 4.44 -4.76 2.77
N GLN A 111 3.60 -3.81 2.33
CA GLN A 111 2.71 -3.04 3.22
C GLN A 111 1.66 -3.93 3.87
N ILE A 112 1.01 -4.81 3.10
CA ILE A 112 0.02 -5.77 3.64
C ILE A 112 0.64 -6.61 4.75
N ARG A 113 1.82 -7.20 4.53
CA ARG A 113 2.50 -8.02 5.55
C ARG A 113 2.77 -7.23 6.83
N LYS A 114 3.19 -5.97 6.72
CA LYS A 114 3.42 -5.10 7.88
C LYS A 114 2.12 -4.81 8.63
N LEU A 115 1.05 -4.47 7.91
CA LEU A 115 -0.27 -4.22 8.50
C LEU A 115 -0.83 -5.46 9.20
N GLU A 116 -0.67 -6.64 8.61
CA GLU A 116 -1.09 -7.92 9.21
C GLU A 116 -0.33 -8.23 10.50
N LEU A 117 0.97 -7.95 10.54
CA LEU A 117 1.77 -8.11 11.76
C LEU A 117 1.30 -7.16 12.88
N VAL A 118 0.97 -5.91 12.54
CA VAL A 118 0.43 -4.96 13.54
C VAL A 118 -0.95 -5.40 14.00
N LEU A 119 -1.84 -5.79 13.09
CA LEU A 119 -3.16 -6.34 13.39
C LEU A 119 -3.10 -7.54 14.33
N ARG A 120 -2.13 -8.44 14.13
CA ARG A 120 -1.93 -9.62 14.97
C ARG A 120 -1.46 -9.26 16.39
N ASN A 121 -0.66 -8.20 16.52
CA ASN A 121 0.00 -7.85 17.78
C ASN A 121 -0.74 -6.72 18.55
N LEU A 122 -1.84 -6.20 18.01
CA LEU A 122 -2.64 -5.15 18.67
C LEU A 122 -3.29 -5.68 19.96
N PRO A 123 -3.01 -5.09 21.14
CA PRO A 123 -3.59 -5.55 22.39
C PRO A 123 -5.09 -5.24 22.46
N ASP A 124 -5.88 -6.21 22.90
CA ASP A 124 -7.33 -6.05 23.08
C ASP A 124 -7.68 -5.29 24.38
N SER A 125 -6.80 -5.34 25.39
CA SER A 125 -6.99 -4.65 26.67
C SER A 125 -5.67 -4.15 27.24
N GLU A 126 -5.73 -3.04 27.97
CA GLU A 126 -4.65 -2.46 28.76
C GLU A 126 -5.05 -2.50 30.24
N LEU A 127 -4.12 -2.93 31.10
CA LEU A 127 -4.31 -2.89 32.54
C LEU A 127 -3.95 -1.50 33.06
N TYR A 128 -4.77 -0.95 33.95
CA TYR A 128 -4.51 0.31 34.62
C TYR A 128 -4.89 0.23 36.10
N ASN A 129 -4.20 1.02 36.92
CA ASN A 129 -4.53 1.16 38.33
C ASN A 129 -5.60 2.24 38.48
N HIS A 130 -6.72 1.90 39.11
CA HIS A 130 -7.75 2.89 39.40
C HIS A 130 -7.21 3.93 40.39
N PRO A 131 -7.26 5.23 40.08
CA PRO A 131 -6.57 6.27 40.86
C PRO A 131 -7.11 6.41 42.29
N GLU A 132 -8.37 6.05 42.53
CA GLU A 132 -9.02 6.22 43.84
C GLU A 132 -9.00 4.94 44.69
N THR A 133 -9.01 3.76 44.07
CA THR A 133 -9.17 2.47 44.78
C THR A 133 -7.89 1.64 44.78
N GLY A 134 -6.91 1.98 43.92
CA GLY A 134 -5.67 1.21 43.76
C GLY A 134 -5.85 -0.17 43.13
N GLU A 135 -7.08 -0.53 42.75
CA GLU A 135 -7.39 -1.80 42.10
C GLU A 135 -6.88 -1.82 40.66
N VAL A 136 -6.40 -2.99 40.23
CA VAL A 136 -5.99 -3.23 38.84
C VAL A 136 -7.22 -3.56 38.02
N LEU A 137 -7.56 -2.69 37.06
CA LEU A 137 -8.70 -2.85 36.16
C LEU A 137 -8.22 -2.91 34.71
N SER A 138 -9.06 -3.44 33.82
CA SER A 138 -8.78 -3.49 32.37
C SER A 138 -9.61 -2.44 31.63
N ARG A 139 -8.99 -1.75 30.66
CA ARG A 139 -9.66 -0.82 29.74
C ARG A 139 -9.25 -1.10 28.29
N GLN A 140 -9.96 -0.50 27.34
CA GLN A 140 -9.52 -0.53 25.94
C GLN A 140 -8.28 0.38 25.76
N PRO A 141 -7.25 -0.07 25.04
CA PRO A 141 -6.11 0.76 24.73
C PRO A 141 -6.52 1.93 23.83
N LEU A 142 -5.92 3.09 24.12
CA LEU A 142 -6.04 4.29 23.29
C LEU A 142 -4.74 4.48 22.53
N HIS A 143 -4.85 4.58 21.21
CA HIS A 143 -3.72 4.75 20.31
C HIS A 143 -3.71 6.17 19.77
N GLN A 144 -2.58 6.87 19.92
CA GLN A 144 -2.37 8.17 19.30
C GLN A 144 -1.73 7.95 17.94
N LEU A 145 -2.40 8.44 16.91
CA LEU A 145 -1.94 8.38 15.54
C LEU A 145 -1.46 9.76 15.09
N THR A 146 -0.44 9.77 14.26
CA THR A 146 0.00 10.95 13.51
C THR A 146 -0.98 11.25 12.38
N ASP A 147 -0.95 12.48 11.85
CA ASP A 147 -1.82 12.87 10.74
C ASP A 147 -1.59 12.00 9.49
N ASP A 148 -0.33 11.64 9.21
CA ASP A 148 0.03 10.72 8.11
C ASP A 148 -0.58 9.33 8.29
N GLU A 149 -0.63 8.82 9.52
CA GLU A 149 -1.23 7.51 9.84
C GLU A 149 -2.75 7.55 9.72
N LEU A 150 -3.38 8.66 10.12
CA LEU A 150 -4.82 8.87 9.96
C LEU A 150 -5.19 8.91 8.47
N GLU A 151 -4.47 9.70 7.66
CA GLU A 151 -4.68 9.77 6.21
C GLU A 151 -4.44 8.40 5.55
N TYR A 152 -3.36 7.71 5.92
CA TYR A 152 -3.04 6.39 5.37
C TYR A 152 -4.15 5.37 5.65
N LEU A 153 -4.71 5.36 6.88
CA LEU A 153 -5.79 4.46 7.28
C LEU A 153 -7.18 4.93 6.82
N GLY A 154 -7.29 6.17 6.32
CA GLY A 154 -8.53 6.75 5.81
C GLY A 154 -9.54 7.11 6.91
N PHE A 155 -9.04 7.62 8.03
CA PHE A 155 -9.84 8.18 9.13
C PHE A 155 -10.31 9.61 8.89
#